data_AF-A0A0F7F9M6-F1
#
_entry.id   AF-A0A0F7F9M6-F1
#
_cell.length_a   1.000
_cell.length_b   1.000
_cell.length_c   1.000
_cell.angle_alpha   90.00
_cell.angle_beta   90.00
_cell.angle_gamma   90.00
#
_symmetry.space_group_name_H-M   'P 1'
#
loop_
_entity.id
_entity.type
_entity.pdbx_description
1 polymer ?
#
loop_
_entity_poly.entity_id
_entity_poly.type
_entity_poly.pdbx_seq_one_letter_code
_entity_poly.pdbx_strand_id
1 'polypeptide(L)'
;MEKGHFALTYRNLKPGEFITFGTYPQSVDGKELAIKWRVLQNSGSELFVLSEYILDCKRYHGKSADLKWRDCMEIKWPDCDLREWLNEEFYNTAFSAAEKQFIKTTHCTDNGEGCPDTEDKVFLLSVAEIKDLSEIHGKDLRRAVGTDFAKTKKPDGCSLYVYDKTNKDNYVIRDGEEVGCSWWWLRTQGNKPSRAFFVGPGCSIRSYGNNSIDGYGVLPALNMNLS
;
A
#
# COMPACT_ATOMS: atom_id res chain seq x y z
N MET A 1 -25.69 4.90 -10.20
CA MET A 1 -24.84 5.96 -10.78
C MET A 1 -24.07 5.34 -11.92
N GLU A 2 -24.38 5.77 -13.14
CA GLU A 2 -23.99 5.12 -14.39
C GLU A 2 -22.48 5.13 -14.58
N LYS A 3 -21.91 3.99 -14.98
CA LYS A 3 -20.48 3.84 -15.32
C LYS A 3 -19.95 4.99 -16.20
N GLY A 4 -20.80 5.53 -17.08
CA GLY A 4 -20.48 6.69 -17.93
C GLY A 4 -20.09 7.95 -17.15
N HIS A 5 -20.80 8.29 -16.07
CA HIS A 5 -20.49 9.49 -15.27
C HIS A 5 -19.18 9.32 -14.49
N PHE A 6 -18.94 8.14 -13.94
CA PHE A 6 -17.69 7.80 -13.24
C PHE A 6 -16.49 7.88 -14.18
N ALA A 7 -16.60 7.27 -15.35
CA ALA A 7 -15.57 7.32 -16.39
C ALA A 7 -15.28 8.76 -16.83
N LEU A 8 -16.32 9.55 -17.15
CA LEU A 8 -16.16 10.97 -17.54
C LEU A 8 -15.46 11.81 -16.47
N THR A 9 -15.70 11.52 -15.18
CA THR A 9 -15.12 12.26 -14.07
C THR A 9 -13.60 12.05 -13.97
N TYR A 10 -13.10 10.85 -14.28
CA TYR A 10 -11.71 10.49 -14.01
C TYR A 10 -10.80 10.39 -15.24
N ARG A 11 -11.38 10.37 -16.46
CA ARG A 11 -10.65 10.19 -17.72
C ARG A 11 -9.55 11.21 -17.99
N ASN A 12 -9.66 12.42 -17.45
CA ASN A 12 -8.72 13.51 -17.72
C ASN A 12 -7.79 13.85 -16.54
N LEU A 13 -7.76 12.99 -15.51
CA LEU A 13 -6.88 13.21 -14.37
C LEU A 13 -5.40 13.07 -14.76
N LYS A 14 -4.58 13.94 -14.18
CA LYS A 14 -3.13 13.98 -14.38
C LYS A 14 -2.40 13.22 -13.28
N PRO A 15 -1.22 12.65 -13.58
CA PRO A 15 -0.32 12.12 -12.55
C PRO A 15 -0.10 13.15 -11.42
N GLY A 16 -0.25 12.70 -10.17
CA GLY A 16 -0.12 13.52 -8.96
C GLY A 16 -1.42 14.11 -8.42
N GLU A 17 -2.50 14.12 -9.21
CA GLU A 17 -3.84 14.50 -8.72
C GLU A 17 -4.43 13.43 -7.79
N PHE A 18 -5.53 13.77 -7.11
CA PHE A 18 -6.15 12.91 -6.11
C PHE A 18 -7.62 12.62 -6.41
N ILE A 19 -8.05 11.42 -6.04
CA ILE A 19 -9.46 11.02 -6.01
C ILE A 19 -9.83 10.43 -4.65
N THR A 20 -11.13 10.29 -4.42
CA THR A 20 -11.68 9.51 -3.31
C THR A 20 -12.46 8.32 -3.86
N PHE A 21 -12.17 7.12 -3.37
CA PHE A 21 -12.79 5.88 -3.84
C PHE A 21 -12.71 4.81 -2.76
N GLY A 22 -13.83 4.18 -2.40
CA GLY A 22 -13.91 3.31 -1.23
C GLY A 22 -13.79 4.05 0.11
N THR A 23 -14.05 3.32 1.19
CA THR A 23 -13.95 3.79 2.58
C THR A 23 -13.20 2.77 3.42
N TYR A 24 -12.42 3.21 4.39
CA TYR A 24 -11.71 2.30 5.30
C TYR A 24 -11.53 2.95 6.68
N PRO A 25 -11.35 2.20 7.78
CA PRO A 25 -10.98 2.78 9.06
C PRO A 25 -9.70 3.60 8.97
N GLN A 26 -9.74 4.86 9.41
CA GLN A 26 -8.58 5.78 9.37
C GLN A 26 -8.34 6.54 10.67
N SER A 27 -9.23 6.40 11.64
CA SER A 27 -9.19 7.04 12.95
C SER A 27 -8.91 6.03 14.07
N VAL A 28 -8.60 6.51 15.28
CA VAL A 28 -8.30 5.67 16.45
C VAL A 28 -9.47 4.77 16.84
N ASP A 29 -10.71 5.27 16.75
CA ASP A 29 -11.94 4.53 17.06
C ASP A 29 -12.43 3.65 15.91
N GLY A 30 -11.68 3.60 14.79
CA GLY A 30 -12.01 2.79 13.64
C GLY A 30 -13.11 3.38 12.76
N LYS A 31 -13.46 4.65 12.91
CA LYS A 31 -14.40 5.32 11.99
C LYS A 31 -13.88 5.24 10.55
N GLU A 32 -14.76 4.76 9.67
CA GLU A 32 -14.51 4.67 8.24
C GLU A 32 -14.55 6.06 7.60
N LEU A 33 -13.51 6.36 6.81
CA LEU A 33 -13.39 7.58 6.02
C LEU A 33 -13.08 7.22 4.57
N ALA A 34 -13.44 8.10 3.65
CA ALA A 34 -13.11 7.94 2.23
C ALA A 34 -11.60 7.81 2.04
N ILE A 35 -11.17 6.82 1.25
CA ILE A 35 -9.75 6.61 0.98
C ILE A 35 -9.33 7.62 -0.09
N LYS A 36 -8.29 8.39 0.22
CA LYS A 36 -7.66 9.29 -0.74
C LYS A 36 -6.62 8.53 -1.54
N TRP A 37 -6.72 8.59 -2.86
CA TRP A 37 -5.82 7.92 -3.79
C TRP A 37 -5.11 8.95 -4.65
N ARG A 38 -3.79 8.78 -4.82
CA ARG A 38 -2.96 9.54 -5.74
C ARG A 38 -2.95 8.86 -7.10
N VAL A 39 -3.18 9.61 -8.16
CA VAL A 39 -3.05 9.15 -9.54
C VAL A 39 -1.58 8.97 -9.88
N LEU A 40 -1.18 7.73 -10.15
CA LEU A 40 0.16 7.38 -10.60
C LEU A 40 0.26 7.50 -12.12
N GLN A 41 -0.70 6.94 -12.84
CA GLN A 41 -0.77 6.96 -14.30
C GLN A 41 -2.23 7.00 -14.76
N ASN A 42 -2.48 7.59 -15.93
CA ASN A 42 -3.79 7.62 -16.56
C ASN A 42 -3.64 7.45 -18.08
N SER A 43 -4.24 6.39 -18.64
CA SER A 43 -4.25 6.15 -20.09
C SER A 43 -5.52 6.64 -20.78
N GLY A 44 -6.47 7.19 -20.02
CA GLY A 44 -7.83 7.52 -20.46
C GLY A 44 -8.80 6.32 -20.46
N SER A 45 -8.31 5.09 -20.42
CA SER A 45 -9.14 3.88 -20.22
C SER A 45 -8.86 3.17 -18.91
N GLU A 46 -7.69 3.43 -18.32
CA GLU A 46 -7.24 2.87 -17.06
C GLU A 46 -6.60 3.95 -16.19
N LEU A 47 -6.95 3.93 -14.90
CA LEU A 47 -6.37 4.80 -13.88
C LEU A 47 -5.61 3.96 -12.87
N PHE A 48 -4.29 4.14 -12.81
CA PHE A 48 -3.45 3.49 -11.83
C PHE A 48 -3.27 4.41 -10.62
N VAL A 49 -3.62 3.92 -9.44
CA VAL A 49 -3.63 4.73 -8.22
C VAL A 49 -2.93 4.05 -7.05
N LEU A 50 -2.40 4.86 -6.13
CA LEU A 50 -1.81 4.46 -4.84
C LEU A 50 -2.51 5.19 -3.71
N SER A 51 -2.82 4.52 -2.61
CA SER A 51 -3.37 5.19 -1.43
C SER A 51 -2.42 6.28 -0.95
N GLU A 52 -2.93 7.47 -0.63
CA GLU A 52 -2.09 8.58 -0.17
C GLU A 52 -1.51 8.36 1.24
N TYR A 53 -2.21 7.59 2.06
CA TYR A 53 -1.82 7.27 3.43
C TYR A 53 -1.67 5.77 3.61
N ILE A 54 -0.79 5.35 4.52
CA ILE A 54 -0.74 3.96 5.00
C ILE A 54 -2.06 3.70 5.74
N LEU A 55 -2.86 2.77 5.21
CA LEU A 55 -4.21 2.50 5.69
C LEU A 55 -4.24 1.55 6.88
N ASP A 56 -3.31 0.59 6.92
CA ASP A 56 -3.20 -0.37 8.00
C ASP A 56 -1.74 -0.79 8.23
N CYS A 57 -1.48 -1.46 9.36
CA CYS A 57 -0.20 -2.09 9.67
C CYS A 57 -0.40 -3.60 9.71
N LYS A 58 0.31 -4.32 8.84
CA LYS A 58 0.22 -5.77 8.72
C LYS A 58 1.62 -6.34 8.52
N ARG A 59 1.89 -7.52 9.08
CA ARG A 59 3.04 -8.34 8.69
C ARG A 59 2.91 -8.73 7.23
N TYR A 60 4.03 -8.98 6.57
CA TYR A 60 4.00 -9.57 5.24
C TYR A 60 3.48 -11.01 5.30
N HIS A 61 3.85 -11.76 6.34
CA HIS A 61 3.30 -13.07 6.65
C HIS A 61 3.32 -13.35 8.16
N GLY A 62 2.29 -14.06 8.64
CA GLY A 62 2.04 -14.40 10.03
C GLY A 62 0.96 -13.53 10.68
N LYS A 63 -0.01 -14.19 11.35
CA LYS A 63 -1.19 -13.55 11.97
C LYS A 63 -1.18 -13.54 13.51
N SER A 64 -0.18 -14.14 14.16
CA SER A 64 -0.13 -14.26 15.63
C SER A 64 0.63 -13.10 16.29
N ALA A 65 0.08 -12.59 17.41
CA ALA A 65 0.73 -11.59 18.26
C ALA A 65 1.99 -12.09 18.97
N ASP A 66 2.16 -13.40 19.07
CA ASP A 66 3.34 -13.99 19.70
C ASP A 66 4.56 -13.98 18.77
N LEU A 67 4.35 -13.83 17.46
CA LEU A 67 5.42 -13.77 16.47
C LEU A 67 6.37 -12.63 16.78
N LYS A 68 7.65 -12.98 16.90
CA LYS A 68 8.75 -12.05 16.99
C LYS A 68 9.35 -11.84 15.61
N TRP A 69 10.12 -10.77 15.46
CA TRP A 69 10.80 -10.46 14.21
C TRP A 69 11.72 -11.58 13.70
N ARG A 70 12.17 -12.49 14.59
CA ARG A 70 13.02 -13.65 14.25
C ARG A 70 12.22 -14.87 13.79
N ASP A 71 10.92 -14.90 14.01
CA ASP A 71 10.04 -16.01 13.59
C ASP A 71 9.62 -15.87 12.12
N CYS A 72 10.47 -15.24 11.31
CA CYS A 72 10.29 -15.14 9.88
C CYS A 72 10.42 -16.52 9.25
N MET A 73 9.60 -16.83 8.26
CA MET A 73 9.62 -18.11 7.55
C MET A 73 9.81 -17.93 6.06
N GLU A 74 10.21 -18.98 5.36
CA GLU A 74 10.31 -18.93 3.90
C GLU A 74 8.89 -18.89 3.30
N ILE A 75 8.56 -17.79 2.62
CA ILE A 75 7.25 -17.59 2.00
C ILE A 75 7.42 -16.71 0.76
N LYS A 76 6.63 -16.98 -0.28
CA LYS A 76 6.59 -16.17 -1.50
C LYS A 76 5.38 -15.24 -1.49
N TRP A 77 5.42 -14.17 -2.28
CA TRP A 77 4.30 -13.22 -2.43
C TRP A 77 2.93 -13.88 -2.68
N PRO A 78 2.78 -14.85 -3.60
CA PRO A 78 1.48 -15.46 -3.90
C PRO A 78 0.81 -16.11 -2.69
N ASP A 79 1.61 -16.65 -1.78
CA ASP A 79 1.21 -17.47 -0.63
C ASP A 79 1.22 -16.67 0.69
N CYS A 80 1.60 -15.39 0.66
CA CYS A 80 1.73 -14.59 1.88
C CYS A 80 0.38 -14.09 2.38
N ASP A 81 0.27 -13.90 3.71
CA ASP A 81 -0.99 -13.52 4.36
C ASP A 81 -1.41 -12.10 3.97
N LEU A 82 -0.43 -11.23 3.65
CA LEU A 82 -0.69 -9.85 3.27
C LEU A 82 -1.39 -9.76 1.91
N ARG A 83 -1.01 -10.59 0.94
CA ARG A 83 -1.66 -10.64 -0.37
C ARG A 83 -3.09 -11.16 -0.28
N GLU A 84 -3.30 -12.23 0.51
CA GLU A 84 -4.63 -12.76 0.82
C GLU A 84 -5.50 -11.66 1.44
N TRP A 85 -5.00 -11.02 2.51
CA TRP A 85 -5.72 -9.93 3.17
C TRP A 85 -6.07 -8.76 2.23
N LEU A 86 -5.16 -8.35 1.34
CA LEU A 86 -5.40 -7.29 0.36
C LEU A 86 -6.56 -7.62 -0.59
N ASN A 87 -6.63 -8.85 -1.07
CA ASN A 87 -7.59 -9.28 -2.09
C ASN A 87 -8.88 -9.87 -1.51
N GLU A 88 -8.91 -10.15 -0.21
CA GLU A 88 -10.08 -10.63 0.51
C GLU A 88 -10.59 -9.57 1.49
N GLU A 89 -10.06 -9.52 2.71
CA GLU A 89 -10.60 -8.69 3.79
C GLU A 89 -10.59 -7.20 3.43
N PHE A 90 -9.45 -6.66 2.99
CA PHE A 90 -9.34 -5.26 2.61
C PHE A 90 -10.24 -4.94 1.42
N TYR A 91 -10.15 -5.68 0.32
CA TYR A 91 -10.97 -5.46 -0.86
C TYR A 91 -12.48 -5.54 -0.56
N ASN A 92 -12.89 -6.45 0.32
CA ASN A 92 -14.29 -6.61 0.68
C ASN A 92 -14.82 -5.55 1.63
N THR A 93 -13.97 -5.06 2.53
CA THR A 93 -14.29 -3.99 3.47
C THR A 93 -14.26 -2.62 2.78
N ALA A 94 -13.23 -2.38 1.95
CA ALA A 94 -12.93 -1.06 1.44
C ALA A 94 -13.87 -0.59 0.32
N PHE A 95 -14.47 -1.52 -0.43
CA PHE A 95 -15.19 -1.20 -1.65
C PHE A 95 -16.60 -1.82 -1.66
N SER A 96 -17.58 -0.99 -1.99
CA SER A 96 -18.95 -1.44 -2.25
C SER A 96 -19.05 -2.31 -3.50
N ALA A 97 -20.15 -3.06 -3.63
CA ALA A 97 -20.41 -3.86 -4.83
C ALA A 97 -20.41 -3.03 -6.13
N ALA A 98 -20.82 -1.76 -6.07
CA ALA A 98 -20.80 -0.86 -7.24
C ALA A 98 -19.36 -0.42 -7.58
N GLU A 99 -18.56 -0.07 -6.57
CA GLU A 99 -17.16 0.34 -6.76
C GLU A 99 -16.30 -0.81 -7.29
N LYS A 100 -16.49 -2.03 -6.78
CA LYS A 100 -15.79 -3.24 -7.25
C LYS A 100 -15.90 -3.47 -8.76
N GLN A 101 -16.96 -2.97 -9.41
CA GLN A 101 -17.11 -3.08 -10.87
C GLN A 101 -16.09 -2.25 -11.66
N PHE A 102 -15.47 -1.26 -11.03
CA PHE A 102 -14.42 -0.44 -11.62
C PHE A 102 -13.02 -0.98 -11.30
N ILE A 103 -12.86 -1.93 -10.39
CA ILE A 103 -11.54 -2.45 -10.01
C ILE A 103 -11.12 -3.58 -10.96
N LYS A 104 -10.05 -3.32 -11.72
CA LYS A 104 -9.49 -4.24 -12.69
C LYS A 104 -8.66 -5.32 -11.98
N THR A 105 -8.74 -6.56 -12.47
CA THR A 105 -7.72 -7.57 -12.13
C THR A 105 -6.44 -7.21 -12.86
N THR A 106 -5.35 -7.06 -12.12
CA THR A 106 -4.06 -6.66 -12.64
C THR A 106 -3.12 -7.85 -12.63
N HIS A 107 -2.48 -8.09 -13.77
CA HIS A 107 -1.37 -9.01 -13.88
C HIS A 107 -0.12 -8.38 -13.26
N CYS A 108 0.26 -8.82 -12.07
CA CYS A 108 1.36 -8.28 -11.28
C CYS A 108 2.62 -9.14 -11.43
N THR A 109 3.64 -8.56 -12.08
CA THR A 109 4.98 -9.12 -12.27
C THR A 109 5.97 -8.62 -11.22
N ASP A 110 7.24 -9.04 -11.33
CA ASP A 110 8.35 -8.55 -10.50
C ASP A 110 8.17 -8.81 -9.01
N ASN A 111 7.57 -9.96 -8.69
CA ASN A 111 7.34 -10.43 -7.33
C ASN A 111 8.60 -10.98 -6.65
N GLY A 112 9.73 -10.96 -7.36
CA GLY A 112 11.03 -11.46 -6.91
C GLY A 112 11.48 -12.71 -7.65
N GLU A 113 12.76 -13.04 -7.53
CA GLU A 113 13.34 -14.19 -8.24
C GLU A 113 12.64 -15.51 -7.85
N GLY A 114 12.20 -16.27 -8.85
CA GLY A 114 11.48 -17.53 -8.64
C GLY A 114 10.10 -17.37 -7.98
N CYS A 115 9.58 -16.16 -7.84
CA CYS A 115 8.21 -15.90 -7.44
C CYS A 115 7.34 -15.74 -8.69
N PRO A 116 6.25 -16.51 -8.83
CA PRO A 116 5.40 -16.41 -10.00
C PRO A 116 4.63 -15.08 -10.02
N ASP A 117 4.16 -14.72 -11.20
CA ASP A 117 3.23 -13.61 -11.39
C ASP A 117 1.89 -13.90 -10.69
N THR A 118 1.15 -12.84 -10.40
CA THR A 118 -0.13 -12.92 -9.67
C THR A 118 -1.21 -12.10 -10.38
N GLU A 119 -2.46 -12.43 -10.12
CA GLU A 119 -3.63 -11.69 -10.61
C GLU A 119 -4.34 -11.05 -9.43
N ASP A 120 -4.17 -9.74 -9.26
CA ASP A 120 -4.55 -9.01 -8.04
C ASP A 120 -5.56 -7.88 -8.35
N LYS A 121 -6.56 -7.73 -7.49
CA LYS A 121 -7.48 -6.58 -7.48
C LYS A 121 -6.88 -5.39 -6.75
N VAL A 122 -6.19 -5.68 -5.65
CA VAL A 122 -5.44 -4.71 -4.85
C VAL A 122 -4.07 -5.33 -4.58
N PHE A 123 -3.02 -4.55 -4.77
CA PHE A 123 -1.64 -5.04 -4.68
C PHE A 123 -0.74 -4.02 -4.00
N LEU A 124 0.48 -4.45 -3.67
CA LEU A 124 1.58 -3.55 -3.31
C LEU A 124 2.46 -3.32 -4.53
N LEU A 125 3.06 -2.14 -4.66
CA LEU A 125 4.00 -1.86 -5.73
C LEU A 125 5.21 -2.83 -5.69
N SER A 126 5.74 -3.17 -6.86
CA SER A 126 7.04 -3.84 -6.97
C SER A 126 8.18 -2.84 -6.84
N VAL A 127 9.40 -3.36 -6.68
CA VAL A 127 10.62 -2.52 -6.70
C VAL A 127 10.81 -1.84 -8.05
N ALA A 128 10.47 -2.50 -9.16
CA ALA A 128 10.57 -1.91 -10.49
C ALA A 128 9.59 -0.74 -10.64
N GLU A 129 8.31 -0.97 -10.30
CA GLU A 129 7.26 0.05 -10.38
C GLU A 129 7.58 1.27 -9.51
N ILE A 130 7.93 1.10 -8.23
CA ILE A 130 8.19 2.25 -7.37
C ILE A 130 9.44 3.03 -7.82
N LYS A 131 10.42 2.38 -8.47
CA LYS A 131 11.57 3.09 -9.04
C LYS A 131 11.12 3.95 -10.23
N ASP A 132 10.44 3.35 -11.20
CA ASP A 132 9.99 4.04 -12.41
C ASP A 132 9.04 5.19 -12.08
N LEU A 133 8.08 4.94 -11.18
CA LEU A 133 7.16 5.97 -10.70
C LEU A 133 7.87 7.11 -9.97
N SER A 134 8.99 6.85 -9.29
CA SER A 134 9.75 7.91 -8.63
C SER A 134 10.52 8.80 -9.60
N GLU A 135 10.81 8.33 -10.81
CA GLU A 135 11.41 9.17 -11.86
C GLU A 135 10.36 10.13 -12.44
N ILE A 136 9.08 9.74 -12.41
CA ILE A 136 7.95 10.55 -12.91
C ILE A 136 7.43 11.52 -11.84
N HIS A 137 7.20 11.02 -10.62
CA HIS A 137 6.56 11.75 -9.52
C HIS A 137 7.55 12.37 -8.53
N GLY A 138 8.84 12.09 -8.70
CA GLY A 138 9.89 12.45 -7.74
C GLY A 138 10.01 11.43 -6.59
N LYS A 139 11.17 11.45 -5.93
CA LYS A 139 11.49 10.52 -4.83
C LYS A 139 10.56 10.65 -3.63
N ASP A 140 9.89 11.79 -3.46
CA ASP A 140 8.96 12.03 -2.36
C ASP A 140 7.72 11.14 -2.42
N LEU A 141 7.38 10.54 -3.58
CA LEU A 141 6.36 9.50 -3.69
C LEU A 141 6.62 8.33 -2.71
N ARG A 142 7.88 8.10 -2.34
CA ARG A 142 8.28 7.02 -1.43
C ARG A 142 8.00 7.34 0.04
N ARG A 143 7.81 8.61 0.39
CA ARG A 143 7.49 9.02 1.77
C ARG A 143 6.01 8.77 2.04
N ALA A 144 5.72 8.01 3.08
CA ALA A 144 4.36 7.65 3.43
C ALA A 144 4.07 7.96 4.90
N VAL A 145 2.92 8.58 5.14
CA VAL A 145 2.38 8.87 6.47
C VAL A 145 1.21 7.94 6.73
N GLY A 146 1.12 7.40 7.94
CA GLY A 146 0.00 6.54 8.34
C GLY A 146 -1.19 7.29 8.89
N THR A 147 -2.35 6.70 8.68
CA THR A 147 -3.59 7.04 9.38
C THR A 147 -3.46 6.72 10.87
N ASP A 148 -4.35 7.27 11.70
CA ASP A 148 -4.34 6.95 13.14
C ASP A 148 -4.80 5.52 13.39
N PHE A 149 -5.65 4.99 12.51
CA PHE A 149 -5.99 3.58 12.52
C PHE A 149 -4.75 2.70 12.33
N ALA A 150 -3.89 2.98 11.35
CA ALA A 150 -2.67 2.18 11.12
C ALA A 150 -1.71 2.21 12.32
N LYS A 151 -1.62 3.34 13.03
CA LYS A 151 -0.79 3.52 14.24
C LYS A 151 -1.35 2.77 15.45
N THR A 152 -2.64 2.47 15.47
CA THR A 152 -3.31 1.80 16.60
C THR A 152 -2.95 0.33 16.65
N LYS A 153 -2.50 -0.14 17.83
CA LYS A 153 -2.12 -1.54 18.06
C LYS A 153 -3.31 -2.49 17.83
N LYS A 154 -3.10 -3.48 16.97
CA LYS A 154 -4.09 -4.50 16.58
C LYS A 154 -4.00 -5.76 17.46
N PRO A 155 -5.04 -6.61 17.46
CA PRO A 155 -5.03 -7.87 18.21
C PRO A 155 -3.91 -8.84 17.80
N ASP A 156 -3.46 -8.78 16.54
CA ASP A 156 -2.31 -9.54 16.03
C ASP A 156 -0.95 -8.93 16.43
N GLY A 157 -0.95 -7.87 17.24
CA GLY A 157 0.23 -7.17 17.70
C GLY A 157 0.78 -6.12 16.73
N CYS A 158 0.28 -6.04 15.49
CA CYS A 158 0.75 -5.04 14.53
C CYS A 158 0.40 -3.62 14.99
N SER A 159 1.30 -2.68 14.75
CA SER A 159 1.12 -1.26 15.08
C SER A 159 2.11 -0.46 14.26
N LEU A 160 1.65 0.45 13.41
CA LEU A 160 2.54 1.17 12.50
C LEU A 160 3.60 1.93 13.29
N TYR A 161 4.87 1.64 12.98
CA TYR A 161 5.97 2.37 13.57
C TYR A 161 6.20 3.67 12.79
N VAL A 162 6.02 4.80 13.47
CA VAL A 162 6.33 6.14 12.94
C VAL A 162 7.78 6.45 13.27
N TYR A 163 8.54 6.92 12.28
CA TYR A 163 9.94 7.27 12.50
C TYR A 163 10.04 8.50 13.42
N ASP A 164 10.21 8.25 14.71
CA ASP A 164 10.60 9.24 15.70
C ASP A 164 12.12 9.17 15.90
N LYS A 165 12.89 9.78 15.00
CA LYS A 165 14.20 10.32 15.36
C LYS A 165 14.29 11.73 14.80
N THR A 166 15.08 12.59 15.43
CA THR A 166 15.25 14.02 15.09
C THR A 166 15.78 14.32 13.67
N ASN A 167 15.90 13.31 12.79
CA ASN A 167 16.25 13.51 11.39
C ASN A 167 15.03 14.00 10.59
N LYS A 168 15.04 15.30 10.28
CA LYS A 168 14.01 16.02 9.53
C LYS A 168 13.78 15.49 8.11
N ASP A 169 14.73 14.79 7.51
CA ASP A 169 14.56 14.16 6.19
C ASP A 169 13.52 13.04 6.17
N ASN A 170 13.12 12.54 7.35
CA ASN A 170 12.11 11.50 7.53
C ASN A 170 10.72 12.07 7.85
N TYR A 171 10.55 13.39 7.78
CA TYR A 171 9.29 14.07 8.01
C TYR A 171 8.79 14.76 6.74
N VAL A 172 7.48 14.97 6.68
CA VAL A 172 6.81 15.76 5.64
C VAL A 172 5.85 16.75 6.29
N ILE A 173 5.50 17.82 5.58
CA ILE A 173 4.45 18.74 6.01
C ILE A 173 3.11 18.26 5.48
N ARG A 174 2.14 18.02 6.36
CA ARG A 174 0.73 17.76 6.04
C ARG A 174 -0.13 18.76 6.78
N ASP A 175 -0.96 19.50 6.04
CA ASP A 175 -1.88 20.49 6.61
C ASP A 175 -1.19 21.51 7.55
N GLY A 176 0.06 21.86 7.24
CA GLY A 176 0.87 22.79 8.03
C GLY A 176 1.61 22.16 9.22
N GLU A 177 1.40 20.88 9.49
CA GLU A 177 2.03 20.13 10.57
C GLU A 177 3.14 19.22 10.07
N GLU A 178 4.20 19.10 10.86
CA GLU A 178 5.29 18.18 10.58
C GLU A 178 4.93 16.77 11.08
N VAL A 179 4.90 15.80 10.17
CA VAL A 179 4.52 14.42 10.45
C VAL A 179 5.59 13.44 10.01
N GLY A 180 5.90 12.48 10.88
CA GLY A 180 6.90 11.46 10.63
C GLY A 180 6.41 10.44 9.60
N CYS A 181 7.32 10.05 8.70
CA CYS A 181 7.08 8.98 7.75
C CYS A 181 7.27 7.61 8.39
N SER A 182 6.69 6.60 7.77
CA SER A 182 6.79 5.20 8.18
C SER A 182 7.34 4.32 7.06
N TRP A 183 7.73 3.11 7.45
CA TRP A 183 8.08 2.05 6.52
C TRP A 183 6.83 1.42 5.94
N TRP A 184 6.88 0.97 4.69
CA TRP A 184 5.80 0.24 4.05
C TRP A 184 6.32 -0.85 3.10
N TRP A 185 5.55 -1.92 2.97
CA TRP A 185 5.93 -3.11 2.21
C TRP A 185 5.86 -2.91 0.69
N LEU A 186 6.74 -3.62 -0.03
CA LEU A 186 6.63 -3.86 -1.47
C LEU A 186 6.37 -5.35 -1.69
N ARG A 187 5.72 -5.73 -2.80
CA ARG A 187 5.44 -7.15 -3.10
C ARG A 187 6.67 -7.95 -3.53
N THR A 188 7.72 -7.28 -3.97
CA THR A 188 8.94 -7.96 -4.43
C THR A 188 9.63 -8.66 -3.27
N GLN A 189 9.91 -9.96 -3.44
CA GLN A 189 10.69 -10.77 -2.51
C GLN A 189 12.07 -10.14 -2.25
N GLY A 190 12.47 -10.14 -0.98
CA GLY A 190 13.74 -9.62 -0.51
C GLY A 190 14.94 -10.51 -0.84
N ASN A 191 16.08 -10.22 -0.21
CA ASN A 191 17.35 -10.92 -0.47
C ASN A 191 17.44 -12.34 0.11
N LYS A 192 16.39 -12.83 0.76
CA LYS A 192 16.22 -14.21 1.23
C LYS A 192 14.75 -14.61 1.15
N PRO A 193 14.42 -15.91 1.13
CA PRO A 193 13.03 -16.39 1.11
C PRO A 193 12.18 -15.94 2.31
N SER A 194 12.79 -15.51 3.42
CA SER A 194 12.10 -14.96 4.60
C SER A 194 12.03 -13.43 4.65
N ARG A 195 12.38 -12.76 3.55
CA ARG A 195 12.50 -11.30 3.46
C ARG A 195 11.63 -10.73 2.37
N ALA A 196 11.12 -9.53 2.59
CA ALA A 196 10.44 -8.73 1.58
C ALA A 196 11.16 -7.39 1.38
N PHE A 197 10.97 -6.78 0.22
CA PHE A 197 11.35 -5.40 0.02
C PHE A 197 10.40 -4.46 0.77
N PHE A 198 10.94 -3.30 1.14
CA PHE A 198 10.19 -2.24 1.75
C PHE A 198 10.78 -0.89 1.37
N VAL A 199 9.97 0.14 1.53
CA VAL A 199 10.40 1.54 1.45
C VAL A 199 10.53 2.07 2.87
N GLY A 200 11.64 2.75 3.15
CA GLY A 200 11.91 3.41 4.42
C GLY A 200 11.58 4.91 4.37
N PRO A 201 11.49 5.55 5.54
CA PRO A 201 10.99 6.93 5.68
C PRO A 201 11.83 7.98 4.94
N GLY A 202 13.12 7.71 4.72
CA GLY A 202 14.03 8.55 3.94
C GLY A 202 14.11 8.14 2.45
N CYS A 203 13.01 7.68 1.87
CA CYS A 203 12.88 7.27 0.46
C CYS A 203 13.74 6.05 0.03
N SER A 204 14.32 5.32 0.98
CA SER A 204 15.21 4.21 0.68
C SER A 204 14.44 2.94 0.35
N ILE A 205 14.83 2.23 -0.71
CA ILE A 205 14.30 0.90 -1.02
C ILE A 205 15.29 -0.14 -0.49
N ARG A 206 14.82 -1.06 0.36
CA ARG A 206 15.67 -2.06 1.05
C ARG A 206 15.06 -3.45 0.94
N SER A 207 15.90 -4.48 0.94
CA SER A 207 15.53 -5.87 0.63
C SER A 207 15.56 -6.84 1.81
N TYR A 208 15.84 -6.36 3.02
CA TYR A 208 16.13 -7.20 4.18
C TYR A 208 15.01 -7.22 5.23
N GLY A 209 13.80 -6.76 4.90
CA GLY A 209 12.68 -6.70 5.85
C GLY A 209 12.24 -8.11 6.18
N ASN A 210 12.31 -8.53 7.45
CA ASN A 210 11.72 -9.80 7.88
C ASN A 210 10.23 -9.79 7.63
N ASN A 211 9.69 -10.83 7.00
CA ASN A 211 8.27 -10.90 6.72
C ASN A 211 7.36 -10.91 7.96
N SER A 212 7.91 -11.17 9.16
CA SER A 212 7.22 -11.10 10.44
C SER A 212 7.29 -9.73 11.15
N ILE A 213 7.86 -8.69 10.53
CA ILE A 213 7.89 -7.33 11.12
C ILE A 213 6.46 -6.80 11.24
N ASP A 214 6.12 -6.37 12.45
CA ASP A 214 4.79 -5.94 12.89
C ASP A 214 4.60 -4.41 12.88
N GLY A 215 5.63 -3.66 12.48
CA GLY A 215 5.64 -2.20 12.46
C GLY A 215 5.61 -1.55 11.08
N TYR A 216 5.43 -2.32 10.00
CA TYR A 216 5.45 -1.83 8.62
C TYR A 216 4.04 -1.70 8.04
N GLY A 217 3.84 -0.60 7.32
CA GLY A 217 2.56 -0.22 6.77
C GLY A 217 2.19 -0.90 5.46
N VAL A 218 0.89 -0.89 5.19
CA VAL A 218 0.30 -1.29 3.92
C VAL A 218 -0.12 -0.04 3.14
N LEU A 219 0.48 0.15 1.97
CA LEU A 219 0.18 1.24 1.05
C LEU A 219 -0.38 0.62 -0.25
N PRO A 220 -1.70 0.31 -0.29
CA PRO A 220 -2.29 -0.41 -1.42
C PRO A 220 -2.31 0.42 -2.71
N ALA A 221 -2.20 -0.28 -3.82
CA ALA A 221 -2.37 0.22 -5.17
C ALA A 221 -3.42 -0.62 -5.92
N LEU A 222 -4.08 -0.01 -6.90
CA LEU A 222 -5.03 -0.70 -7.77
C LEU A 222 -5.14 -0.02 -9.13
N ASN A 223 -5.63 -0.78 -10.12
CA ASN A 223 -6.00 -0.26 -11.43
C ASN A 223 -7.51 -0.18 -11.56
N MET A 224 -8.00 0.97 -12.02
CA MET A 224 -9.42 1.21 -12.25
C MET A 224 -9.72 1.16 -13.74
N ASN A 225 -10.75 0.44 -14.14
CA ASN A 225 -11.27 0.44 -15.49
C ASN A 225 -12.25 1.62 -15.67
N LEU A 226 -11.90 2.54 -16.56
CA LEU A 226 -12.71 3.71 -16.93
C LEU A 226 -13.42 3.53 -18.28
N SER A 227 -13.38 2.31 -18.86
CA SER A 227 -13.99 1.98 -20.15
C SER A 227 -15.46 1.59 -20.01
#